data_AF-A0A8X6NL36-F1
#
_entry.id   AF-A0A8X6NL36-F1
#
_cell.length_a   1.000
_cell.length_b   1.000
_cell.length_c   1.000
_cell.angle_alpha   90.00
_cell.angle_beta   90.00
_cell.angle_gamma   90.00
#
_symmetry.space_group_name_H-M   'P 1'
#
loop_
_entity.id
_entity.type
_entity.pdbx_description
1 polymer ?
#
loop_
_entity_poly.entity_id
_entity_poly.type
_entity_poly.pdbx_seq_one_letter_code
_entity_poly.pdbx_strand_id
1 'polypeptide(L)'
;MRTVCADTTATHSIAGETLYHILKKQGTTFTAGSLRLSLADGSKFEKEVNSTCVKIRLGGRTLPLNLVVIPGVKTNDTLLGMKHLELFLT
;
A
#
# COMPACT_ATOMS: atom_id res chain seq x y z
N MET A 1 -2.98 15.81 -10.71
CA MET A 1 -1.75 15.58 -9.92
C MET A 1 -1.90 14.24 -9.22
N ARG A 2 -0.92 13.35 -9.28
CA ARG A 2 -0.94 12.06 -8.55
C ARG A 2 0.05 12.19 -7.41
N THR A 3 -0.42 12.09 -6.17
CA THR A 3 0.42 12.28 -4.98
C THR A 3 0.76 10.93 -4.38
N VAL A 4 2.05 10.70 -4.10
CA VAL A 4 2.53 9.55 -3.35
C VAL A 4 3.11 10.07 -2.05
N CYS A 5 2.54 9.65 -0.94
CA CYS A 5 3.01 10.04 0.39
C CYS A 5 3.88 8.93 0.95
N ALA A 6 5.14 9.24 1.25
CA ALA A 6 6.03 8.32 1.94
C ALA A 6 5.85 8.48 3.46
N ASP A 7 5.44 7.42 4.14
CA ASP A 7 5.15 7.42 5.58
C ASP A 7 6.01 6.36 6.26
N THR A 8 7.04 6.78 6.99
CA THR A 8 7.97 5.90 7.72
C THR A 8 7.32 5.15 8.86
N THR A 9 6.21 5.66 9.40
CA THR A 9 5.51 5.04 10.53
C THR A 9 4.46 4.02 10.08
N ALA A 10 4.03 4.08 8.82
CA ALA A 10 3.12 3.10 8.25
C ALA A 10 3.80 1.74 8.01
N THR A 11 3.19 0.70 8.56
CA THR A 11 3.64 -0.69 8.45
C THR A 11 3.32 -1.32 7.10
N HIS A 12 2.31 -0.79 6.41
CA HIS A 12 1.78 -1.28 5.13
C HIS A 12 1.67 -0.12 4.15
N SER A 13 1.85 -0.42 2.87
CA SER A 13 1.58 0.54 1.80
C SER A 13 0.13 0.42 1.34
N ILE A 14 -0.57 1.54 1.21
CA ILE A 14 -1.96 1.63 0.78
C ILE A 14 -1.98 2.15 -0.66
N ALA A 15 -2.47 1.33 -1.59
CA ALA A 15 -2.67 1.72 -2.97
C ALA A 15 -3.98 2.50 -3.13
N GLY A 16 -3.88 3.66 -3.78
CA GLY A 16 -5.05 4.42 -4.23
C GLY A 16 -5.81 3.71 -5.35
N GLU A 17 -7.03 4.18 -5.61
CA GLU A 17 -7.97 3.59 -6.57
C GLU A 17 -7.37 3.48 -7.98
N THR A 18 -6.67 4.52 -8.45
CA THR A 18 -6.03 4.50 -9.78
C THR A 18 -4.97 3.39 -9.88
N LEU A 19 -4.10 3.25 -8.88
CA LEU A 19 -3.03 2.24 -8.89
C LEU A 19 -3.62 0.83 -8.84
N TYR A 20 -4.66 0.63 -8.01
CA TYR A 20 -5.40 -0.63 -7.95
C TYR A 20 -5.94 -1.05 -9.33
N HIS A 21 -6.61 -0.15 -10.05
CA HIS A 21 -7.16 -0.44 -11.37
C HIS A 21 -6.08 -0.72 -12.42
N ILE A 22 -4.94 -0.01 -12.38
CA ILE A 22 -3.80 -0.27 -13.27
C ILE A 22 -3.28 -1.70 -13.03
N LEU A 23 -3.04 -2.06 -11.78
CA LEU A 23 -2.53 -3.40 -11.42
C LEU A 23 -3.51 -4.50 -11.82
N LYS A 24 -4.82 -4.31 -11.60
CA LYS A 24 -5.87 -5.22 -12.07
C LYS A 24 -5.86 -5.38 -13.58
N LYS A 25 -5.75 -4.29 -14.34
CA LYS A 25 -5.64 -4.34 -15.81
C LYS A 25 -4.38 -5.07 -16.29
N GLN A 26 -3.30 -5.03 -15.51
CA GLN A 26 -2.08 -5.79 -15.76
C GLN A 26 -2.15 -7.26 -15.31
N GLY A 27 -3.31 -7.73 -14.85
CA GLY A 27 -3.50 -9.12 -14.43
C GLY A 27 -3.01 -9.43 -13.01
N THR A 28 -2.76 -8.41 -12.18
CA THR A 28 -2.37 -8.62 -10.79
C THR A 28 -3.54 -9.20 -9.99
N THR A 29 -3.31 -10.35 -9.35
CA THR A 29 -4.26 -10.95 -8.42
C THR A 29 -4.17 -10.28 -7.06
N PHE A 30 -5.33 -10.13 -6.43
CA PHE A 30 -5.47 -9.61 -5.09
C PHE A 30 -6.15 -10.65 -4.21
N THR A 31 -5.71 -10.75 -2.97
CA THR A 31 -6.28 -11.65 -1.96
C THR A 31 -7.10 -10.82 -0.97
N ALA A 32 -8.33 -11.25 -0.71
CA ALA A 32 -9.17 -10.62 0.31
C ALA A 32 -8.68 -10.96 1.72
N GLY A 33 -8.84 -10.02 2.65
CA GLY A 33 -8.53 -10.20 4.07
C GLY A 33 -9.06 -9.04 4.90
N SER A 34 -8.61 -8.95 6.15
CA SER A 34 -8.89 -7.81 7.02
C SER A 34 -7.59 -7.17 7.52
N LEU A 35 -7.61 -5.85 7.71
CA LEU A 35 -6.51 -5.10 8.28
C LEU A 35 -7.02 -4.29 9.48
N ARG A 36 -6.32 -4.42 10.61
CA ARG A 36 -6.53 -3.57 11.77
C ARG A 36 -5.69 -2.30 11.61
N LEU A 37 -6.38 -1.18 11.39
CA LEU A 37 -5.77 0.13 11.26
C LEU A 37 -5.76 0.81 12.63
N SER A 38 -4.64 1.46 12.95
CA SER A 38 -4.50 2.36 14.10
C SER A 38 -4.12 3.72 13.56
N LEU A 39 -4.95 4.73 13.80
CA LEU A 39 -4.70 6.09 13.34
C LEU A 39 -3.97 6.92 14.40
N ALA A 40 -3.47 8.08 13.98
CA ALA A 40 -2.73 9.01 14.84
C ALA A 40 -3.57 9.56 16.00
N ASP A 41 -4.89 9.60 15.86
CA ASP A 41 -5.83 9.98 16.93
C ASP A 41 -6.05 8.85 17.97
N GLY A 42 -5.36 7.71 17.83
CA GLY A 42 -5.49 6.55 18.70
C GLY A 42 -6.70 5.66 18.39
N SER A 43 -7.55 6.06 17.43
CA SER A 43 -8.66 5.22 16.98
C SER A 43 -8.12 3.95 16.31
N LYS A 44 -8.84 2.85 16.55
CA LYS A 44 -8.53 1.54 15.98
C LYS A 44 -9.78 0.96 15.36
N PHE A 45 -9.67 0.53 14.11
CA PHE A 45 -10.76 -0.14 13.42
C PHE A 45 -10.23 -1.26 12.55
N GLU A 46 -11.08 -2.25 12.32
CA GLU A 46 -10.83 -3.32 11.37
C GLU A 46 -11.56 -3.00 10.07
N LYS A 47 -10.89 -3.23 8.95
CA LYS A 47 -11.48 -3.04 7.64
C LYS A 47 -11.16 -4.21 6.74
N GLU A 48 -12.13 -4.63 5.95
CA GLU A 48 -11.89 -5.53 4.83
C GLU A 48 -10.97 -4.85 3.82
N VAL A 49 -9.99 -5.60 3.33
CA VAL A 49 -8.99 -5.13 2.39
C VAL A 49 -8.67 -6.19 1.35
N ASN A 50 -8.13 -5.72 0.23
CA ASN A 50 -7.51 -6.56 -0.77
C ASN A 50 -6.01 -6.32 -0.75
N SER A 51 -5.19 -7.36 -0.66
CA SER A 51 -3.74 -7.25 -0.63
C SER A 51 -3.09 -7.93 -1.83
N THR A 52 -1.91 -7.45 -2.20
CA THR A 52 -1.07 -8.07 -3.23
C THR A 52 0.40 -7.75 -2.97
N CYS A 53 1.30 -8.54 -3.54
CA CYS A 53 2.74 -8.29 -3.50
C CYS A 53 3.22 -8.00 -4.93
N VAL A 54 3.72 -6.79 -5.14
CA VAL A 54 4.26 -6.34 -6.43
C VAL A 54 5.75 -6.14 -6.33
N LYS A 55 6.48 -6.30 -7.44
CA LYS A 55 7.89 -5.93 -7.50
C LYS A 55 8.00 -4.47 -7.92
N ILE A 56 8.65 -3.65 -7.11
CA ILE A 56 8.99 -2.26 -7.44
C ILE A 56 10.48 -2.16 -7.78
N ARG A 57 10.85 -1.19 -8.62
CA ARG A 57 12.25 -0.88 -8.91
C ARG A 57 12.60 0.49 -8.32
N LEU A 58 13.59 0.53 -7.43
CA LEU A 58 14.05 1.74 -6.77
C LEU A 58 15.59 1.77 -6.78
N GLY A 59 16.19 2.85 -7.27
CA GLY A 59 17.66 3.00 -7.27
C GLY A 59 18.41 1.84 -7.94
N GLY A 60 17.85 1.24 -8.99
CA GLY A 60 18.43 0.09 -9.69
C GLY A 60 18.17 -1.28 -9.04
N ARG A 61 17.64 -1.32 -7.81
CA ARG A 61 17.26 -2.56 -7.10
C ARG A 61 15.79 -2.89 -7.35
N THR A 62 15.46 -4.18 -7.36
CA THR A 62 14.07 -4.67 -7.45
C THR A 62 13.67 -5.27 -6.11
N LEU A 63 12.57 -4.80 -5.53
CA LEU A 63 12.13 -5.17 -4.18
C LEU A 63 10.66 -5.58 -4.19
N PRO A 64 10.26 -6.57 -3.38
CA PRO A 64 8.85 -6.86 -3.15
C PRO A 64 8.22 -5.73 -2.31
N LEU A 65 7.02 -5.31 -2.68
CA LEU A 65 6.20 -4.34 -1.97
C LEU A 65 4.81 -4.94 -1.75
N ASN A 66 4.44 -5.08 -0.48
CA ASN A 66 3.08 -5.43 -0.11
C ASN A 66 2.20 -4.19 -0.19
N LEU A 67 1.19 -4.26 -1.07
CA LEU A 67 0.18 -3.24 -1.25
C LEU A 67 -1.15 -3.72 -0.69
N VAL A 68 -1.84 -2.82 0.00
CA VAL A 68 -3.18 -3.02 0.52
C VAL A 68 -4.12 -2.01 -0.15
N VAL A 69 -5.32 -2.46 -0.49
CA VAL A 69 -6.37 -1.63 -1.09
C VAL A 69 -7.60 -1.73 -0.21
N ILE A 70 -8.12 -0.57 0.18
CA ILE A 70 -9.34 -0.47 0.97
C ILE A 70 -10.53 -0.32 0.00
N PRO A 71 -11.45 -1.31 -0.10
CA PRO A 71 -12.61 -1.22 -0.98
C PRO A 71 -13.49 -0.03 -0.62
N GLY A 72 -14.03 0.65 -1.64
CA GLY A 72 -14.96 1.77 -1.47
C GLY A 72 -14.33 3.12 -1.14
N VAL A 73 -13.00 3.19 -0.91
CA VAL A 73 -12.30 4.47 -0.74
C VAL A 73 -11.89 5.01 -2.11
N LYS A 74 -12.56 6.09 -2.54
CA LYS A 74 -12.24 6.81 -3.79
C LYS A 74 -11.14 7.85 -3.57
N THR A 75 -9.97 7.39 -3.12
CA THR A 75 -8.78 8.24 -3.06
C THR A 75 -7.80 7.82 -4.14
N ASN A 76 -7.18 8.80 -4.79
CA ASN A 76 -6.10 8.56 -5.74
C ASN A 76 -4.72 8.58 -5.08
N ASP A 77 -4.65 8.97 -3.81
CA ASP A 77 -3.40 9.03 -3.07
C ASP A 77 -2.93 7.62 -2.74
N THR A 78 -1.66 7.37 -3.02
CA THR A 78 -0.99 6.14 -2.63
C THR A 78 -0.08 6.46 -1.46
N LEU A 79 -0.27 5.75 -0.35
CA LEU A 79 0.55 5.88 0.84
C LEU A 79 1.58 4.75 0.82
N LEU A 80 2.85 5.10 0.77
CA LEU A 80 3.94 4.14 0.80
C LEU A 80 4.45 4.02 2.24
N GLY A 81 4.15 2.89 2.88
CA GLY A 81 4.65 2.57 4.21
C GLY A 81 6.13 2.21 4.13
N MET A 82 6.99 3.07 4.69
CA MET A 82 8.45 2.94 4.58
C MET A 82 9.07 2.13 5.72
N LYS A 83 8.29 1.62 6.68
CA LYS A 83 8.81 0.66 7.68
C LYS A 83 9.48 -0.57 7.05
N HIS A 84 9.02 -0.99 5.87
CA HIS A 84 9.65 -2.08 5.10
C HIS A 84 10.86 -1.63 4.25
N LEU A 85 11.07 -0.33 4.08
CA LEU A 85 12.15 0.22 3.25
C LEU A 85 13.41 0.58 4.06
N GLU A 86 13.25 0.93 5.35
CA GLU A 86 14.38 1.22 6.25
C GLU A 86 15.33 0.04 6.46
N LEU A 87 14.85 -1.21 6.39
CA LEU A 87 15.68 -2.40 6.62
C LEU A 87 16.78 -2.61 5.56
N PHE A 88 16.79 -1.83 4.47
CA PHE A 88 17.65 -2.07 3.30
C PHE A 88 18.52 -0.86 2.89
N LEU A 89 18.54 0.19 3.72
CA LEU A 89 19.48 1.32 3.61
C LEU A 89 20.71 1.19 4.52
N THR A 90 20.77 0.13 5.32
CA THR A 90 21.97 -0.43 5.98
C THR A 90 22.54 -1.57 5.17
#